data_AF-A0A3D2CA67-F1
#
_entry.id   AF-A0A3D2CA67-F1
#
_cell.length_a   1.000
_cell.length_b   1.000
_cell.length_c   1.000
_cell.angle_alpha   90.00
_cell.angle_beta   90.00
_cell.angle_gamma   90.00
#
_symmetry.space_group_name_H-M   'P 1'
#
loop_
_entity.id
_entity.type
_entity.pdbx_description
1 polymer ?
#
loop_
_entity_poly.entity_id
_entity_poly.type
_entity_poly.pdbx_seq_one_letter_code
_entity_poly.pdbx_strand_id
1 'polypeptide(L)'
;MSETISADGTNVENSVGTVGELRTRLRAFNAARDWGQYHSPRNLAMALSVEAGELLELYLWSADDGPQPPVAERLPKVADEAADVFICLLNFCDAAGVDLTSATLDKLRRNAEKYPVDRARGRLEKSTEL
;
A
#
# COMPACT_ATOMS: atom_id res chain seq x y z
N MET A 1 20.22 -22.20 -28.99
CA MET A 1 20.97 -21.06 -29.57
C MET A 1 20.22 -19.80 -29.16
N SER A 2 20.65 -18.95 -28.26
CA SER A 2 21.77 -18.96 -27.32
C SER A 2 21.25 -18.24 -26.07
N GLU A 3 21.53 -18.80 -24.91
CA GLU A 3 21.36 -18.13 -23.63
C GLU A 3 22.51 -17.11 -23.48
N THR A 4 22.16 -15.84 -23.28
CA THR A 4 23.15 -14.83 -22.91
C THR A 4 23.20 -14.78 -21.38
N ILE A 5 24.19 -15.45 -20.80
CA ILE A 5 24.52 -15.38 -19.38
C ILE A 5 25.15 -14.01 -19.12
N SER A 6 24.50 -13.19 -18.27
CA SER A 6 25.12 -12.00 -17.69
C SER A 6 26.02 -12.39 -16.51
N ALA A 7 27.19 -11.77 -16.40
CA ALA A 7 28.28 -12.16 -15.51
C ALA A 7 28.08 -11.80 -14.02
N ASP A 8 26.88 -11.35 -13.61
CA ASP A 8 26.61 -10.93 -12.22
C ASP A 8 25.70 -11.89 -11.43
N GLY A 9 25.32 -13.05 -11.99
CA GLY A 9 24.65 -14.12 -11.22
C GLY A 9 23.32 -13.75 -10.55
N THR A 10 22.80 -12.54 -10.73
CA THR A 10 21.50 -12.10 -10.24
C THR A 10 20.47 -12.50 -11.27
N ASN A 11 20.01 -13.75 -11.16
CA ASN A 11 18.65 -14.09 -11.58
C ASN A 11 17.71 -13.19 -10.78
N VAL A 12 17.32 -12.05 -11.35
CA VAL A 12 16.18 -11.28 -10.86
C VAL A 12 14.93 -12.03 -11.33
N GLU A 13 14.74 -13.23 -10.78
CA GLU A 13 13.43 -13.84 -10.75
C GLU A 13 12.50 -12.85 -10.03
N ASN A 14 11.35 -12.55 -10.63
CA ASN A 14 10.26 -11.79 -10.01
C ASN A 14 9.75 -12.58 -8.79
N SER A 15 10.50 -12.53 -7.69
CA SER A 15 10.05 -12.91 -6.36
C SER A 15 8.99 -11.89 -5.97
N VAL A 16 7.72 -12.26 -6.08
CA VAL A 16 6.62 -11.53 -5.42
C VAL A 16 6.98 -11.50 -3.93
N GLY A 17 7.48 -10.35 -3.47
CA GLY A 17 7.94 -10.19 -2.10
C GLY A 17 6.75 -10.22 -1.14
N THR A 18 6.82 -11.05 -0.11
CA THR A 18 5.85 -11.04 0.99
C THR A 18 5.89 -9.70 1.72
N VAL A 19 4.80 -9.34 2.41
CA VAL A 19 4.76 -8.14 3.28
C VAL A 19 5.90 -8.17 4.31
N GLY A 20 6.25 -9.35 4.82
CA GLY A 20 7.36 -9.53 5.75
C GLY A 20 8.72 -9.21 5.13
N GLU A 21 8.97 -9.64 3.89
CA GLU A 21 10.21 -9.33 3.16
C GLU A 21 10.33 -7.85 2.84
N LEU A 22 9.23 -7.20 2.44
CA LEU A 22 9.20 -5.75 2.20
C LEU A 22 9.50 -4.96 3.46
N ARG A 23 8.89 -5.33 4.60
CA ARG A 23 9.19 -4.72 5.90
C ARG A 23 10.66 -4.89 6.28
N THR A 24 11.26 -6.05 6.05
CA THR A 24 12.69 -6.29 6.30
C THR A 24 13.57 -5.40 5.43
N ARG A 25 13.26 -5.28 4.12
CA ARG A 25 13.99 -4.38 3.21
C ARG A 25 13.87 -2.92 3.63
N LEU A 26 12.68 -2.48 4.05
CA LEU A 26 12.45 -1.12 4.56
C LEU A 26 13.23 -0.84 5.84
N ARG A 27 13.25 -1.78 6.80
CA ARG A 27 14.08 -1.65 8.02
C ARG A 27 15.56 -1.45 7.66
N ALA A 28 16.09 -2.24 6.72
CA ALA A 28 17.47 -2.09 6.27
C ALA A 28 17.71 -0.73 5.57
N PHE A 29 16.78 -0.31 4.70
CA PHE A 29 16.84 0.98 4.01
C PHE A 29 16.86 2.17 4.97
N ASN A 30 16.01 2.13 6.00
CA ASN A 30 15.91 3.16 7.03
C ASN A 30 17.14 3.17 7.94
N ALA A 31 17.62 1.99 8.36
CA ALA A 31 18.80 1.86 9.20
C ALA A 31 20.06 2.39 8.52
N ALA A 32 20.22 2.14 7.21
CA ALA A 32 21.34 2.66 6.42
C ALA A 32 21.38 4.20 6.35
N ARG A 33 20.27 4.87 6.69
CA ARG A 33 20.14 6.34 6.69
C ARG A 33 19.95 6.93 8.09
N ASP A 34 20.01 6.10 9.13
CA ASP A 34 19.72 6.48 10.51
C ASP A 34 18.35 7.19 10.68
N TRP A 35 17.37 6.85 9.84
CA TRP A 35 16.04 7.49 9.84
C TRP A 35 15.14 7.03 10.99
N GLY A 36 15.52 5.94 11.67
CA GLY A 36 14.79 5.43 12.83
C GLY A 36 14.53 6.48 13.91
N GLN A 37 15.41 7.47 14.06
CA GLN A 37 15.24 8.58 15.01
C GLN A 37 14.03 9.49 14.72
N TYR A 38 13.56 9.54 13.46
CA TYR A 38 12.41 10.35 13.05
C TYR A 38 11.10 9.56 13.00
N HIS A 39 11.18 8.23 13.07
CA HIS A 39 10.08 7.29 12.86
C HIS A 39 9.22 7.06 14.12
N SER A 40 8.82 8.14 14.79
CA SER A 40 7.78 8.03 15.82
C SER A 40 6.42 7.68 15.18
N PRO A 41 5.54 6.91 15.85
CA PRO A 41 4.21 6.61 15.32
C PRO A 41 3.42 7.86 14.92
N ARG A 42 3.57 8.97 15.66
CA ARG A 42 2.95 10.26 15.31
C ARG A 42 3.46 10.78 13.96
N ASN A 43 4.76 10.83 13.76
CA ASN A 43 5.35 11.36 12.53
C ASN A 43 4.99 10.49 11.32
N LEU A 44 5.01 9.18 11.49
CA LEU A 44 4.66 8.23 10.43
C LEU A 44 3.16 8.29 10.08
N ALA A 45 2.28 8.48 11.06
CA ALA A 45 0.85 8.72 10.80
C ALA A 45 0.62 10.02 10.02
N MET A 46 1.40 11.07 10.30
CA MET A 46 1.36 12.31 9.52
C MET A 46 1.84 12.08 8.08
N ALA A 47 2.99 11.43 7.90
CA ALA A 47 3.52 11.09 6.57
C ALA A 47 2.51 10.26 5.77
N LEU A 48 1.95 9.20 6.37
CA LEU A 48 0.90 8.38 5.74
C LEU A 48 -0.28 9.21 5.25
N SER A 49 -0.71 10.22 6.03
CA SER A 49 -1.80 11.10 5.61
C SER A 49 -1.43 12.03 4.46
N VAL A 50 -0.15 12.40 4.33
CA VAL A 50 0.35 13.21 3.22
C VAL A 50 0.34 12.36 1.94
N GLU A 51 0.95 11.17 1.94
CA GLU A 51 1.01 10.31 0.75
C GLU A 51 -0.38 9.87 0.28
N ALA A 52 -1.31 9.62 1.22
CA ALA A 52 -2.70 9.34 0.87
C ALA A 52 -3.40 10.54 0.21
N GLY A 53 -2.97 11.76 0.57
CA GLY A 53 -3.40 13.00 -0.07
C GLY A 53 -2.82 13.18 -1.47
N GLU A 54 -1.54 12.85 -1.67
CA GLU A 54 -0.88 12.89 -3.00
C GLU A 54 -1.55 11.91 -3.97
N LEU A 55 -1.84 10.68 -3.50
CA LEU A 55 -2.63 9.71 -4.25
C LEU A 55 -4.03 10.25 -4.59
N LEU A 56 -4.70 10.91 -3.64
CA LEU A 56 -6.03 11.51 -3.86
C LEU A 56 -5.96 12.66 -4.88
N GLU A 57 -4.90 13.47 -4.86
CA GLU A 57 -4.71 14.60 -5.77
C GLU A 57 -4.71 14.16 -7.24
N LEU A 58 -4.19 12.97 -7.53
CA LEU A 58 -4.24 12.40 -8.89
C LEU A 58 -5.67 12.21 -9.42
N TYR A 59 -6.67 12.13 -8.53
CA TYR A 59 -8.09 12.02 -8.85
C TYR A 59 -8.88 13.29 -8.57
N LEU A 60 -8.27 14.33 -8.00
CA LEU A 60 -8.92 15.61 -7.77
C LEU A 60 -9.38 16.22 -9.10
N TRP A 61 -10.60 16.74 -9.14
CA TRP A 61 -11.25 17.30 -10.35
C TRP A 61 -11.47 16.29 -11.49
N SER A 62 -11.37 14.99 -11.21
CA SER A 62 -11.81 13.93 -12.12
C SER A 62 -13.32 13.78 -12.06
N ALA A 63 -13.96 13.84 -13.20
CA ALA A 63 -15.27 13.23 -13.41
C ALA A 63 -15.03 11.95 -14.23
N ASP A 64 -15.89 10.94 -14.09
CA ASP A 64 -15.82 9.71 -14.88
C ASP A 64 -15.89 10.00 -16.41
N ASP A 65 -16.37 11.19 -16.79
CA ASP A 65 -16.49 11.74 -18.14
C ASP A 65 -15.78 13.11 -18.34
N GLY A 66 -14.84 13.48 -17.46
CA GLY A 66 -14.20 14.80 -17.44
C GLY A 66 -12.97 14.96 -18.35
N PRO A 67 -12.44 16.19 -18.52
CA PRO A 67 -11.28 16.50 -19.39
C PRO A 67 -9.93 16.02 -18.79
N GLN A 68 -9.95 15.21 -17.75
CA GLN A 68 -8.74 14.71 -17.10
C GLN A 68 -8.06 13.66 -18.00
N PRO A 69 -6.70 13.62 -18.06
CA PRO A 69 -5.99 12.52 -18.70
C PRO A 69 -6.54 11.16 -18.26
N PRO A 70 -6.77 10.22 -19.20
CA PRO A 70 -7.21 8.88 -18.92
C PRO A 70 -6.39 8.24 -17.79
N VAL A 71 -7.03 7.38 -16.98
CA VAL A 71 -6.35 6.67 -15.87
C VAL A 71 -5.07 5.98 -16.34
N ALA A 72 -5.05 5.44 -17.57
CA ALA A 72 -3.88 4.81 -18.16
C ALA A 72 -2.67 5.76 -18.29
N GLU A 73 -2.90 7.04 -18.60
CA GLU A 73 -1.84 8.04 -18.74
C GLU A 73 -1.29 8.51 -17.38
N ARG A 74 -2.04 8.30 -16.30
CA ARG A 74 -1.64 8.63 -14.92
C ARG A 74 -1.13 7.45 -14.13
N LEU A 75 -1.27 6.23 -14.64
CA LEU A 75 -0.97 4.99 -13.92
C LEU A 75 0.43 4.93 -13.30
N PRO A 76 1.52 5.43 -13.94
CA PRO A 76 2.83 5.48 -13.30
C PRO A 76 2.82 6.29 -11.99
N LYS A 77 2.20 7.47 -12.00
CA LYS A 77 2.08 8.30 -10.78
C LYS A 77 1.21 7.62 -9.72
N VAL A 78 0.10 7.02 -10.14
CA VAL A 78 -0.76 6.26 -9.22
C VAL A 78 0.03 5.13 -8.55
N ALA A 79 0.92 4.46 -9.30
CA ALA A 79 1.76 3.40 -8.75
C ALA A 79 2.78 3.94 -7.74
N ASP A 80 3.41 5.08 -8.03
CA ASP A 80 4.36 5.74 -7.13
C ASP A 80 3.67 6.15 -5.81
N GLU A 81 2.57 6.91 -5.87
CA GLU A 81 1.87 7.38 -4.66
C GLU A 81 1.26 6.23 -3.85
N ALA A 82 0.75 5.19 -4.52
CA ALA A 82 0.27 3.99 -3.83
C ALA A 82 1.41 3.23 -3.12
N ALA A 83 2.61 3.21 -3.72
CA ALA A 83 3.78 2.63 -3.08
C ALA A 83 4.21 3.44 -1.86
N ASP A 84 4.19 4.78 -1.93
CA ASP A 84 4.55 5.65 -0.80
C ASP A 84 3.56 5.53 0.36
N VAL A 85 2.25 5.45 0.08
CA VAL A 85 1.23 5.10 1.08
C VAL A 85 1.57 3.77 1.76
N PHE A 86 1.92 2.75 0.98
CA PHE A 86 2.22 1.43 1.52
C PHE A 86 3.51 1.42 2.34
N ILE A 87 4.57 2.11 1.90
CA ILE A 87 5.83 2.25 2.62
C ILE A 87 5.60 2.95 3.96
N CYS A 88 4.86 4.06 3.97
CA CYS A 88 4.51 4.78 5.19
C CYS A 88 3.70 3.91 6.15
N LEU A 89 2.72 3.15 5.65
CA LEU A 89 1.93 2.23 6.47
C LEU A 89 2.79 1.12 7.08
N LEU A 90 3.71 0.52 6.30
CA LEU A 90 4.61 -0.51 6.81
C LEU A 90 5.55 0.04 7.88
N ASN A 91 6.15 1.20 7.66
CA ASN A 91 6.97 1.88 8.66
C ASN A 91 6.16 2.21 9.92
N PHE A 92 4.94 2.71 9.77
CA PHE A 92 4.03 2.99 10.89
C PHE A 92 3.73 1.74 11.71
N CYS A 93 3.32 0.65 11.06
CA CYS A 93 3.04 -0.61 11.74
C CYS A 93 4.28 -1.16 12.44
N ASP A 94 5.46 -1.01 11.83
CA ASP A 94 6.73 -1.40 12.41
C ASP A 94 7.02 -0.65 13.72
N ALA A 95 6.90 0.68 13.69
CA ALA A 95 7.12 1.56 14.85
C ALA A 95 6.04 1.38 15.93
N ALA A 96 4.81 1.03 15.54
CA ALA A 96 3.67 0.81 16.44
C ALA A 96 3.60 -0.63 17.00
N GLY A 97 4.44 -1.55 16.54
CA GLY A 97 4.42 -2.95 16.95
C GLY A 97 3.20 -3.72 16.43
N VAL A 98 2.64 -3.33 15.28
CA VAL A 98 1.46 -3.94 14.67
C VAL A 98 1.88 -4.95 13.61
N ASP A 99 1.43 -6.19 13.74
CA ASP A 99 1.46 -7.17 12.64
C ASP A 99 0.33 -6.86 11.66
N LEU A 100 0.68 -6.16 10.57
CA LEU A 100 -0.28 -5.74 9.56
C LEU A 100 -1.00 -6.93 8.89
N THR A 101 -0.32 -8.06 8.68
CA THR A 101 -0.91 -9.24 8.03
C THR A 101 -2.00 -9.84 8.92
N SER A 102 -1.67 -10.11 10.18
CA SER A 102 -2.62 -10.65 11.16
C SER A 102 -3.79 -9.67 11.39
N ALA A 103 -3.50 -8.38 11.56
CA ALA A 103 -4.53 -7.35 11.73
C ALA A 103 -5.49 -7.24 10.54
N THR A 104 -4.97 -7.42 9.32
CA THR A 104 -5.77 -7.41 8.09
C THR A 104 -6.70 -8.62 8.02
N LEU A 105 -6.20 -9.82 8.30
CA LEU A 105 -7.01 -11.05 8.30
C LEU A 105 -8.16 -10.97 9.32
N ASP A 106 -7.85 -10.50 10.54
CA ASP A 106 -8.87 -10.28 11.57
C ASP A 106 -9.91 -9.23 11.16
N LYS A 107 -9.47 -8.16 10.50
CA LYS A 107 -10.37 -7.10 10.02
C LYS A 107 -11.26 -7.61 8.89
N LEU A 108 -10.74 -8.42 7.97
CA LEU A 108 -11.53 -9.05 6.91
C LEU A 108 -12.61 -9.98 7.48
N ARG A 109 -12.28 -10.82 8.47
CA ARG A 109 -13.28 -11.65 9.16
C ARG A 109 -14.41 -10.81 9.76
N ARG A 110 -14.07 -9.77 10.53
CA ARG A 110 -15.08 -8.85 11.10
C ARG A 110 -15.89 -8.12 10.04
N ASN A 111 -15.28 -7.76 8.91
CA ASN A 111 -15.98 -7.12 7.81
C ASN A 111 -16.97 -8.08 7.13
N ALA A 112 -16.61 -9.36 6.97
CA ALA A 112 -17.51 -10.38 6.43
C ALA A 112 -18.73 -10.63 7.33
N GLU A 113 -18.53 -10.61 8.66
CA GLU A 113 -19.63 -10.66 9.64
C GLU A 113 -20.52 -9.41 9.56
N LYS A 114 -19.91 -8.23 9.35
CA LYS A 114 -20.61 -6.95 9.24
C LYS A 114 -21.37 -6.79 7.92
N TYR A 115 -20.88 -7.41 6.84
CA TYR A 115 -21.43 -7.31 5.48
C TYR A 115 -21.61 -8.71 4.88
N PRO A 116 -22.59 -9.49 5.35
CA PRO A 116 -22.80 -10.85 4.87
C PRO A 116 -23.29 -10.84 3.42
N VAL A 117 -22.85 -11.83 2.63
CA VAL A 117 -23.00 -11.84 1.16
C VAL A 117 -24.46 -11.79 0.71
N ASP A 118 -25.35 -12.49 1.41
CA ASP A 118 -26.78 -12.55 1.12
C ASP A 118 -27.49 -11.20 1.26
N ARG A 119 -26.95 -10.29 2.09
CA ARG A 119 -27.51 -8.95 2.30
C ARG A 119 -26.74 -7.86 1.57
N ALA A 120 -25.41 -7.97 1.50
CA ALA A 120 -24.53 -6.89 1.02
C ALA A 120 -24.19 -6.94 -0.47
N ARG A 121 -24.41 -8.06 -1.17
CA ARG A 121 -23.98 -8.21 -2.57
C ARG A 121 -24.65 -7.18 -3.48
N GLY A 122 -23.85 -6.36 -4.15
CA GLY A 122 -24.32 -5.31 -5.09
C GLY A 122 -24.95 -4.10 -4.41
N ARG A 123 -24.77 -3.95 -3.10
CA ARG A 123 -25.36 -2.89 -2.27
C ARG A 123 -24.27 -1.97 -1.72
N LEU A 124 -24.60 -0.69 -1.59
CA LEU A 124 -23.71 0.37 -1.08
C LEU A 124 -24.09 0.82 0.33
N GLU A 125 -25.24 0.38 0.82
CA GLU A 125 -25.81 0.70 2.10
C GLU A 125 -24.87 0.25 3.24
N LYS A 126 -24.84 1.05 4.31
CA LYS A 126 -24.07 0.67 5.50
C LYS A 126 -24.68 -0.57 6.13
N SER A 127 -23.90 -1.32 6.91
CA SER A 127 -24.41 -2.54 7.57
C SER A 127 -25.62 -2.32 8.48
N THR A 128 -25.79 -1.10 8.99
CA THR A 128 -26.95 -0.67 9.79
C THR A 128 -28.23 -0.49 8.96
N GLU A 129 -28.09 -0.45 7.64
CA GLU A 129 -29.13 -0.18 6.63
C GLU A 129 -29.34 -1.38 5.67
N LEU A 130 -28.53 -2.45 5.80
CA LEU A 130 -28.66 -3.72 5.06
C LEU A 130 -29.71 -4.67 5.66
#